data_AF-A0A2D8A776-F1
#
_entry.id   AF-A0A2D8A776-F1
#
_cell.length_a   1.000
_cell.length_b   1.000
_cell.length_c   1.000
_cell.angle_alpha   90.00
_cell.angle_beta   90.00
_cell.angle_gamma   90.00
#
_symmetry.space_group_name_H-M   'P 1'
#
loop_
_entity.id
_entity.type
_entity.pdbx_description
1 polymer ?
#
loop_
_entity_poly.entity_id
_entity_poly.type
_entity_poly.pdbx_seq_one_letter_code
_entity_poly.pdbx_strand_id
1 'polypeptide(L)'
;MATIRALLSLFIFSLILPLSNAQAAEPPLMTLNSPGDFKLGEYSVWYEDSSAVMTPAQALALSSEAWQQSTSEALNFGFTHSAYWLRLKVINDSVLNWSIWIRYSLLDYVDIYLCPAGETDITQCHQKHGGDEYPFAEGRDIDHPNLIFKTPMTPGREYNVLMRVQTSGTQQIPAAFVDDQTLEHELLNNNIIRGGYYATMLVMGLYNLFIFFSTRERSYLYYSAVTLTFLMFHMSYEGSAFQFFWPGYANLNHYALPLMFSINMVFISLFVPNFLRLKKYSRPAYRLFRVYTAMSLMSLVMLPLTPYQLLVPLNNLLSTLLLISALLVGIRFWIQGQSSARFFTIAWAALITGLILANARSLGLIPTNTLTLYAYQFGSFMEIILLSLALGERIVRLQKEQLEARQAMMKS
;
A
#
# COMPACT_ATOMS: atom_id res chain seq x y z
N MET A 1 -26.67 -10.52 -7.62
CA MET A 1 -26.20 -10.57 -9.03
C MET A 1 -25.89 -9.19 -9.61
N ALA A 2 -26.62 -8.12 -9.26
CA ALA A 2 -26.31 -6.75 -9.72
C ALA A 2 -24.97 -6.19 -9.22
N THR A 3 -24.55 -6.55 -8.00
CA THR A 3 -23.28 -6.10 -7.40
C THR A 3 -22.04 -6.79 -7.96
N ILE A 4 -22.17 -8.05 -8.40
CA ILE A 4 -21.09 -8.79 -9.07
C ILE A 4 -20.89 -8.27 -10.50
N ARG A 5 -21.98 -7.84 -11.16
CA ARG A 5 -21.89 -7.13 -12.45
C ARG A 5 -21.24 -5.76 -12.31
N ALA A 6 -21.47 -5.04 -11.21
CA ALA A 6 -20.83 -3.74 -10.94
C ALA A 6 -19.30 -3.87 -10.70
N LEU A 7 -18.87 -4.92 -9.99
CA LEU A 7 -17.46 -5.23 -9.75
C LEU A 7 -16.76 -5.76 -11.02
N LEU A 8 -17.44 -6.59 -11.82
CA LEU A 8 -16.94 -7.01 -13.13
C LEU A 8 -16.93 -5.87 -14.15
N SER A 9 -17.88 -4.93 -14.10
CA SER A 9 -17.84 -3.75 -14.96
C SER A 9 -16.72 -2.80 -14.58
N LEU A 10 -16.36 -2.68 -13.28
CA LEU A 10 -15.15 -1.97 -12.85
C LEU A 10 -13.86 -2.67 -13.32
N PHE A 11 -13.86 -4.00 -13.40
CA PHE A 11 -12.73 -4.81 -13.91
C PHE A 11 -12.65 -4.87 -15.44
N ILE A 12 -13.76 -4.61 -16.14
CA ILE A 12 -13.83 -4.56 -17.61
C ILE A 12 -13.61 -3.11 -18.11
N PHE A 13 -13.94 -2.09 -17.31
CA PHE A 13 -13.66 -0.70 -17.64
C PHE A 13 -12.16 -0.37 -17.58
N SER A 14 -11.35 -1.16 -16.86
CA SER A 14 -9.88 -1.09 -16.91
C SER A 14 -9.28 -1.68 -18.20
N LEU A 15 -10.09 -2.28 -19.09
CA LEU A 15 -9.63 -2.93 -20.32
C LEU A 15 -9.96 -2.13 -21.59
N ILE A 16 -10.56 -0.94 -21.45
CA ILE A 16 -10.79 -0.02 -22.57
C ILE A 16 -9.85 1.18 -22.36
N LEU A 17 -8.58 0.97 -22.68
CA LEU A 17 -7.69 2.10 -22.96
C LEU A 17 -8.28 2.84 -24.18
N PRO A 18 -8.55 4.15 -24.09
CA PRO A 18 -8.80 4.91 -25.29
C PRO A 18 -7.52 4.82 -26.13
N LEU A 19 -7.62 4.32 -27.36
CA LEU A 19 -6.62 4.53 -28.39
C LEU A 19 -6.54 6.04 -28.62
N SER A 20 -5.73 6.73 -27.82
CA SER A 20 -5.43 8.13 -28.05
C SER A 20 -4.55 8.18 -29.30
N ASN A 21 -5.00 8.93 -30.30
CA ASN A 21 -4.17 9.29 -31.43
C ASN A 21 -2.83 9.82 -30.90
N ALA A 22 -1.73 9.22 -31.34
CA ALA A 22 -0.38 9.68 -31.06
C ALA A 22 -0.21 11.07 -31.68
N GLN A 23 -0.52 12.09 -30.89
CA GLN A 23 -0.23 13.46 -31.21
C GLN A 23 1.14 13.73 -30.58
N ALA A 24 2.07 14.29 -31.35
CA ALA A 24 3.42 14.61 -30.86
C ALA A 24 3.32 15.34 -29.51
N ALA A 25 3.78 14.68 -28.44
CA ALA A 25 3.66 15.19 -27.10
C ALA A 25 5.01 15.74 -26.66
N GLU A 26 5.14 17.06 -26.70
CA GLU A 26 6.20 17.75 -25.99
C GLU A 26 5.72 18.01 -24.55
N PRO A 27 6.53 17.67 -23.53
CA PRO A 27 6.14 17.89 -22.15
C PRO A 27 5.97 19.40 -21.90
N PRO A 28 4.90 19.83 -21.20
CA PRO A 28 4.74 21.22 -20.83
C PRO A 28 5.86 21.63 -19.85
N LEU A 29 6.27 22.89 -19.91
CA LEU A 29 7.29 23.42 -18.99
C LEU A 29 6.69 23.55 -17.59
N MET A 30 7.32 22.89 -16.61
CA MET A 30 7.05 23.08 -15.19
C MET A 30 7.91 24.22 -14.64
N THR A 31 7.27 25.22 -14.03
CA THR A 31 7.98 26.37 -13.42
C THR A 31 7.96 26.25 -11.91
N LEU A 32 9.14 26.09 -11.31
CA LEU A 32 9.34 26.05 -9.86
C LEU A 32 9.69 27.46 -9.35
N ASN A 33 8.66 28.24 -9.00
CA ASN A 33 8.79 29.67 -8.66
C ASN A 33 8.42 30.03 -7.21
N SER A 34 7.86 29.08 -6.46
CA SER A 34 7.36 29.30 -5.10
C SER A 34 7.47 28.01 -4.29
N PRO A 35 7.55 28.06 -2.94
CA PRO A 35 7.53 26.86 -2.11
C PRO A 35 6.27 26.03 -2.36
N GLY A 36 6.40 24.70 -2.39
CA GLY A 36 5.26 23.80 -2.56
C GLY A 36 5.60 22.40 -3.04
N ASP A 37 4.54 21.67 -3.39
CA ASP A 37 4.57 20.32 -3.96
C ASP A 37 4.02 20.37 -5.40
N PHE A 38 4.90 20.14 -6.37
CA PHE A 38 4.62 20.20 -7.80
C PHE A 38 4.62 18.78 -8.39
N LYS A 39 3.44 18.22 -8.59
CA LYS A 39 3.26 16.84 -9.10
C LYS A 39 3.76 16.71 -10.53
N LEU A 40 4.60 15.71 -10.79
CA LEU A 40 5.22 15.50 -12.12
C LEU A 40 4.24 14.97 -13.15
N GLY A 41 3.17 14.29 -12.72
CA GLY A 41 2.28 13.53 -13.60
C GLY A 41 1.77 14.34 -14.79
N GLU A 42 1.12 15.48 -14.56
CA GLU A 42 0.53 16.31 -15.63
C GLU A 42 1.57 17.02 -16.51
N TYR A 43 2.82 17.13 -16.02
CA TYR A 43 3.93 17.78 -16.73
C TYR A 43 4.84 16.80 -17.46
N SER A 44 4.50 15.51 -17.43
CA SER A 44 5.31 14.46 -18.01
C SER A 44 4.70 13.91 -19.30
N VAL A 45 5.59 13.48 -20.17
CA VAL A 45 5.27 12.55 -21.25
C VAL A 45 5.96 11.22 -20.95
N TRP A 46 5.37 10.12 -21.36
CA TRP A 46 5.86 8.79 -21.03
C TRP A 46 6.00 7.89 -22.26
N TYR A 47 6.89 6.91 -22.17
CA TYR A 47 7.13 5.91 -23.20
C TYR A 47 7.28 4.53 -22.54
N GLU A 48 6.61 3.53 -23.09
CA GLU A 48 6.74 2.15 -22.64
C GLU A 48 7.85 1.43 -23.42
N ASP A 49 8.91 1.04 -22.72
CA ASP A 49 9.92 0.11 -23.21
C ASP A 49 9.55 -1.32 -22.79
N SER A 50 8.83 -2.02 -23.67
CA SER A 50 8.39 -3.40 -23.46
C SER A 50 9.54 -4.41 -23.38
N SER A 51 10.73 -4.05 -23.86
CA SER A 51 11.93 -4.88 -23.77
C SER A 51 12.69 -4.69 -22.46
N ALA A 52 12.45 -3.58 -21.76
CA ALA A 52 13.14 -3.13 -20.56
C ALA A 52 14.67 -2.96 -20.68
N VAL A 53 15.24 -3.04 -21.90
CA VAL A 53 16.68 -2.94 -22.17
C VAL A 53 17.11 -1.62 -22.79
N MET A 54 16.17 -0.69 -23.06
CA MET A 54 16.49 0.61 -23.63
C MET A 54 17.44 1.37 -22.70
N THR A 55 18.42 2.04 -23.31
CA THR A 55 19.40 2.87 -22.59
C THR A 55 18.91 4.33 -22.49
N PRO A 56 19.40 5.12 -21.52
CA PRO A 56 19.05 6.53 -21.40
C PRO A 56 19.36 7.34 -22.66
N ALA A 57 20.49 7.04 -23.33
CA ALA A 57 20.87 7.71 -24.58
C ALA A 57 19.89 7.41 -25.72
N GLN A 58 19.40 6.18 -25.81
CA GLN A 58 18.36 5.82 -26.78
C GLN A 58 17.04 6.50 -26.46
N ALA A 59 16.65 6.55 -25.18
CA ALA A 59 15.42 7.23 -24.75
C ALA A 59 15.48 8.74 -25.04
N LEU A 60 16.61 9.41 -24.80
CA LEU A 60 16.80 10.83 -25.17
C LEU A 60 16.71 11.08 -26.68
N ALA A 61 17.13 10.11 -27.50
CA ALA A 61 17.11 10.21 -28.96
C ALA A 61 15.74 9.90 -29.59
N LEU A 62 14.75 9.45 -28.81
CA LEU A 62 13.40 9.20 -29.31
C LEU A 62 12.74 10.48 -29.84
N SER A 63 12.04 10.37 -30.97
CA SER A 63 11.24 11.47 -31.50
C SER A 63 10.10 11.83 -30.54
N SER A 64 9.69 13.11 -30.54
CA SER A 64 8.58 13.60 -29.71
C SER A 64 7.25 12.88 -29.98
N GLU A 65 7.08 12.33 -31.18
CA GLU A 65 5.92 11.52 -31.60
C GLU A 65 5.83 10.16 -30.91
N ALA A 66 6.94 9.61 -30.41
CA ALA A 66 6.94 8.34 -29.70
C ALA A 66 6.35 8.46 -28.28
N TRP A 67 6.39 9.66 -27.70
CA TRP A 67 5.97 9.92 -26.33
C TRP A 67 4.46 10.13 -26.23
N GLN A 68 3.87 9.64 -25.14
CA GLN A 68 2.46 9.80 -24.82
C GLN A 68 2.28 10.86 -23.73
N GLN A 69 1.34 11.78 -23.93
CA GLN A 69 1.01 12.80 -22.93
C GLN A 69 0.36 12.16 -21.70
N SER A 70 0.84 12.51 -20.51
CA SER A 70 0.16 12.17 -19.27
C SER A 70 -1.02 13.12 -19.01
N THR A 71 -2.14 12.57 -18.55
CA THR A 71 -3.35 13.31 -18.16
C THR A 71 -3.69 13.14 -16.68
N SER A 72 -2.82 12.49 -15.91
CA SER A 72 -3.04 12.17 -14.49
C SER A 72 -1.95 12.81 -13.64
N GLU A 73 -2.33 13.27 -12.46
CA GLU A 73 -1.40 13.75 -11.42
C GLU A 73 -0.39 12.67 -10.99
N ALA A 74 -0.78 11.40 -11.04
CA ALA A 74 0.06 10.25 -10.71
C ALA A 74 -0.10 9.18 -11.79
N LEU A 75 1.03 8.76 -12.37
CA LEU A 75 1.04 7.72 -13.39
C LEU A 75 0.89 6.35 -12.73
N ASN A 76 0.07 5.50 -13.35
CA ASN A 76 -0.19 4.14 -12.90
C ASN A 76 -0.39 3.23 -14.11
N PHE A 77 0.54 2.30 -14.30
CA PHE A 77 0.54 1.36 -15.42
C PHE A 77 0.12 -0.07 -14.98
N GLY A 78 -0.24 -0.27 -13.72
CA GLY A 78 -0.63 -1.57 -13.18
C GLY A 78 0.55 -2.54 -13.07
N PHE A 79 0.30 -3.84 -13.30
CA PHE A 79 1.34 -4.88 -13.30
C PHE A 79 1.83 -5.11 -14.73
N THR A 80 3.13 -4.96 -14.95
CA THR A 80 3.77 -5.07 -16.27
C THR A 80 5.23 -5.52 -16.11
N HIS A 81 5.84 -5.98 -17.20
CA HIS A 81 7.26 -6.32 -17.28
C HIS A 81 8.09 -5.20 -17.92
N SER A 82 7.41 -4.20 -18.51
CA SER A 82 8.02 -3.11 -19.25
C SER A 82 8.74 -2.14 -18.32
N ALA A 83 9.79 -1.50 -18.82
CA ALA A 83 10.32 -0.28 -18.20
C ALA A 83 9.54 0.92 -18.75
N TYR A 84 9.24 1.89 -17.89
CA TYR A 84 8.59 3.13 -18.31
C TYR A 84 9.56 4.28 -18.19
N TRP A 85 9.68 5.02 -19.29
CA TRP A 85 10.43 6.26 -19.36
C TRP A 85 9.47 7.42 -19.20
N LEU A 86 9.83 8.37 -18.36
CA LEU A 86 9.13 9.64 -18.18
C LEU A 86 10.08 10.76 -18.54
N ARG A 87 9.59 11.73 -19.31
CA ARG A 87 10.33 12.91 -19.73
C ARG A 87 9.54 14.15 -19.35
N LEU A 88 10.20 15.13 -18.74
CA LEU A 88 9.62 16.42 -18.39
C LEU A 88 10.63 17.56 -18.54
N LYS A 89 10.11 18.77 -18.69
CA LYS A 89 10.89 20.02 -18.73
C LYS A 89 10.60 20.82 -17.48
N VAL A 90 11.64 21.29 -16.82
CA VAL A 90 11.52 22.06 -15.58
C VAL A 90 12.45 23.27 -15.60
N ILE A 91 11.97 24.40 -15.11
CA ILE A 91 12.79 25.59 -14.84
C ILE A 91 12.76 25.89 -13.34
N ASN A 92 13.93 26.06 -12.74
CA ASN A 92 14.03 26.56 -11.37
C ASN A 92 14.01 28.08 -11.39
N ASP A 93 12.85 28.71 -11.26
CA ASP A 93 12.70 30.18 -11.19
C ASP A 93 12.65 30.67 -9.73
N SER A 94 13.39 29.99 -8.85
CA SER A 94 13.47 30.31 -7.43
C SER A 94 14.91 30.16 -6.94
N VAL A 95 15.19 30.69 -5.74
CA VAL A 95 16.45 30.45 -5.03
C VAL A 95 16.40 29.20 -4.14
N LEU A 96 15.30 28.43 -4.21
CA LEU A 96 15.07 27.28 -3.37
C LEU A 96 15.82 26.06 -3.89
N ASN A 97 16.16 25.18 -2.96
CA ASN A 97 16.58 23.82 -3.29
C ASN A 97 15.34 22.95 -3.45
N TRP A 98 15.44 22.02 -4.39
CA TRP A 98 14.35 21.12 -4.74
C TRP A 98 14.82 19.68 -4.62
N SER A 99 13.87 18.82 -4.32
CA SER A 99 14.05 17.37 -4.36
C SER A 99 12.92 16.74 -5.15
N ILE A 100 13.23 15.64 -5.85
CA ILE A 100 12.19 14.77 -6.41
C ILE A 100 11.80 13.78 -5.31
N TRP A 101 10.54 13.82 -4.89
CA TRP A 101 9.97 12.88 -3.95
C TRP A 101 9.02 11.93 -4.66
N ILE A 102 9.35 10.64 -4.66
CA ILE A 102 8.49 9.57 -5.16
C ILE A 102 7.80 8.90 -3.98
N ARG A 103 6.50 9.14 -3.81
CA ARG A 103 5.72 8.72 -2.63
C ARG A 103 5.25 7.26 -2.71
N TYR A 104 6.14 6.37 -3.15
CA TYR A 104 5.89 4.95 -3.28
C TYR A 104 7.22 4.19 -3.10
N SER A 105 7.31 3.38 -2.03
CA SER A 105 8.56 2.74 -1.60
C SER A 105 8.86 1.41 -2.28
N LEU A 106 7.90 0.85 -3.03
CA LEU A 106 7.97 -0.51 -3.60
C LEU A 106 8.39 -0.50 -5.08
N LEU A 107 9.15 0.51 -5.51
CA LEU A 107 9.72 0.54 -6.85
C LEU A 107 11.08 -0.15 -6.85
N ASP A 108 11.20 -1.22 -7.63
CA ASP A 108 12.42 -2.05 -7.71
C ASP A 108 13.62 -1.24 -8.21
N TYR A 109 13.44 -0.53 -9.33
CA TYR A 109 14.48 0.27 -9.98
C TYR A 109 13.92 1.62 -10.44
N VAL A 110 14.60 2.69 -10.01
CA VAL A 110 14.33 4.06 -10.43
C VAL A 110 15.64 4.75 -10.77
N ASP A 111 15.78 5.18 -12.02
CA ASP A 111 16.90 6.00 -12.48
C ASP A 111 16.40 7.39 -12.84
N ILE A 112 17.10 8.44 -12.42
CA ILE A 112 16.79 9.83 -12.72
C ILE A 112 18.03 10.49 -13.34
N TYR A 113 17.81 11.13 -14.48
CA TYR A 113 18.79 11.92 -15.21
C TYR A 113 18.29 13.36 -15.29
N LEU A 114 18.99 14.28 -14.63
CA LEU A 114 18.71 15.71 -14.66
C LEU A 114 19.74 16.38 -15.58
N CYS A 115 19.30 16.68 -16.80
CA CYS A 115 20.15 17.24 -17.86
C CYS A 115 19.85 18.72 -18.04
N PRO A 116 20.85 19.62 -18.08
CA PRO A 116 20.61 21.00 -18.47
C PRO A 116 19.96 21.11 -19.85
N ALA A 117 19.10 22.11 -20.06
CA ALA A 117 18.47 22.31 -21.37
C ALA A 117 19.52 22.51 -22.47
N GLY A 118 19.31 21.84 -23.62
CA GLY A 118 20.23 21.85 -24.76
C GLY A 118 21.35 20.80 -24.69
N GLU A 119 21.54 20.14 -23.54
CA GLU A 119 22.50 19.04 -23.40
C GLU A 119 21.89 17.72 -23.90
N THR A 120 22.61 17.01 -24.76
CA THR A 120 22.19 15.72 -25.32
C THR A 120 23.09 14.57 -24.87
N ASP A 121 24.25 14.88 -24.29
CA ASP A 121 25.12 13.89 -23.70
C ASP A 121 24.67 13.53 -22.28
N ILE A 122 24.22 12.29 -22.08
CA ILE A 122 23.75 11.79 -20.78
C ILE A 122 24.83 11.84 -19.69
N THR A 123 26.12 11.86 -20.08
CA THR A 123 27.23 11.91 -19.12
C THR A 123 27.37 13.27 -18.44
N GLN A 124 26.80 14.33 -19.03
CA GLN A 124 26.75 15.66 -18.45
C GLN A 124 25.54 15.85 -17.51
N CYS A 125 24.62 14.89 -17.47
CA CYS A 125 23.46 14.93 -16.59
C CYS A 125 23.82 14.51 -15.17
N HIS A 126 23.16 15.10 -14.18
CA HIS A 126 23.22 14.58 -12.82
C HIS A 126 22.40 13.28 -12.75
N GLN A 127 23.04 12.19 -12.35
CA GLN A 127 22.44 10.85 -12.32
C GLN A 127 22.18 10.41 -10.88
N LYS A 128 21.00 9.86 -10.64
CA LYS A 128 20.61 9.22 -9.39
C LYS A 128 19.95 7.89 -9.71
N HIS A 129 20.21 6.89 -8.89
CA HIS A 129 19.52 5.61 -8.95
C HIS A 129 19.01 5.27 -7.56
N GLY A 130 17.96 4.47 -7.50
CA GLY A 130 17.44 3.91 -6.27
C GLY A 130 16.35 2.90 -6.55
N GLY A 131 15.66 2.52 -5.48
CA GLY A 131 14.68 1.46 -5.51
C GLY A 131 14.82 0.55 -4.29
N ASP A 132 14.02 -0.50 -4.26
CA ASP A 132 13.99 -1.46 -3.14
C ASP A 132 14.68 -2.80 -3.45
N GLU A 133 15.22 -2.97 -4.66
CA GLU A 133 16.19 -4.01 -5.02
C GLU A 133 17.65 -3.61 -4.73
N TYR A 134 17.89 -2.33 -4.40
CA TYR A 134 19.19 -1.86 -3.89
C TYR A 134 19.22 -1.87 -2.36
N PRO A 135 20.39 -2.08 -1.72
CA PRO A 135 20.54 -1.84 -0.29
C PRO A 135 20.01 -0.45 0.09
N PHE A 136 19.30 -0.35 1.22
CA PHE A 136 18.49 0.81 1.56
C PHE A 136 19.27 2.14 1.49
N ALA A 137 20.52 2.14 1.97
CA ALA A 137 21.38 3.32 2.04
C ALA A 137 22.05 3.71 0.72
N GLU A 138 22.11 2.82 -0.29
CA GLU A 138 22.83 3.08 -1.55
C GLU A 138 22.06 4.02 -2.48
N GLY A 139 20.73 3.90 -2.50
CA GLY A 139 19.84 4.61 -3.44
C GLY A 139 19.03 5.76 -2.84
N ARG A 140 19.47 6.38 -1.74
CA ARG A 140 18.69 7.40 -1.00
C ARG A 140 19.56 8.58 -0.56
N ASP A 141 19.17 9.80 -0.95
CA ASP A 141 19.83 11.03 -0.48
C ASP A 141 19.33 11.47 0.91
N ILE A 142 18.13 11.03 1.28
CA ILE A 142 17.49 11.29 2.57
C ILE A 142 17.09 9.95 3.17
N ASP A 143 17.42 9.75 4.45
CA ASP A 143 17.05 8.54 5.21
C ASP A 143 15.54 8.48 5.47
N HIS A 144 14.82 8.03 4.46
CA HIS A 144 13.37 7.93 4.45
C HIS A 144 12.90 6.74 3.61
N PRO A 145 11.79 6.06 3.96
CA PRO A 145 11.31 4.90 3.22
C PRO A 145 11.01 5.18 1.73
N ASN A 146 10.34 6.30 1.47
CA ASN A 146 10.10 6.82 0.12
C ASN A 146 11.41 7.32 -0.50
N LEU A 147 11.55 7.18 -1.82
CA LEU A 147 12.70 7.69 -2.56
C LEU A 147 12.64 9.21 -2.65
N ILE A 148 13.67 9.88 -2.14
CA ILE A 148 13.83 11.32 -2.21
C ILE A 148 15.24 11.62 -2.73
N PHE A 149 15.29 12.28 -3.88
CA PHE A 149 16.53 12.63 -4.58
C PHE A 149 16.71 14.13 -4.62
N LYS A 150 17.86 14.62 -4.15
CA LYS A 150 18.19 16.05 -4.21
C LYS A 150 18.53 16.42 -5.64
N THR A 151 17.94 17.50 -6.15
CA THR A 151 18.17 17.97 -7.52
C THR A 151 19.00 19.25 -7.53
N PRO A 152 20.28 19.21 -7.92
CA PRO A 152 21.15 20.39 -7.92
C PRO A 152 20.83 21.29 -9.13
N MET A 153 19.69 21.99 -9.07
CA MET A 153 19.24 22.91 -10.11
C MET A 153 19.71 24.33 -9.83
N THR A 154 20.33 24.96 -10.82
CA THR A 154 20.73 26.38 -10.75
C THR A 154 19.52 27.28 -10.98
N PRO A 155 19.29 28.32 -10.16
CA PRO A 155 18.24 29.31 -10.40
C PRO A 155 18.31 29.94 -11.79
N GLY A 156 17.16 30.14 -12.42
CA GLY A 156 16.98 30.66 -13.78
C GLY A 156 17.35 29.70 -14.90
N ARG A 157 17.77 28.46 -14.61
CA ARG A 157 18.19 27.48 -15.61
C ARG A 157 17.10 26.43 -15.86
N GLU A 158 16.89 26.10 -17.13
CA GLU A 158 16.02 25.03 -17.58
C GLU A 158 16.74 23.67 -17.59
N TYR A 159 16.00 22.61 -17.30
CA TYR A 159 16.46 21.23 -17.27
C TYR A 159 15.45 20.29 -17.94
N ASN A 160 15.97 19.29 -18.64
CA ASN A 160 15.25 18.10 -19.05
C ASN A 160 15.46 17.02 -18.00
N VAL A 161 14.38 16.49 -17.44
CA VAL A 161 14.43 15.33 -16.55
C VAL A 161 13.97 14.12 -17.34
N LEU A 162 14.78 13.07 -17.30
CA LEU A 162 14.44 11.74 -17.79
C LEU A 162 14.44 10.80 -16.60
N MET A 163 13.35 10.07 -16.41
CA MET A 163 13.21 9.09 -15.33
C MET A 163 12.87 7.73 -15.95
N ARG A 164 13.60 6.69 -15.55
CA ARG A 164 13.31 5.30 -15.88
C ARG A 164 12.78 4.62 -14.64
N VAL A 165 11.64 3.96 -14.75
CA VAL A 165 11.08 3.14 -13.68
C VAL A 165 10.86 1.74 -14.19
N GLN A 166 11.29 0.74 -13.42
CA GLN A 166 11.01 -0.66 -13.68
C GLN A 166 10.71 -1.35 -12.35
N THR A 167 9.59 -2.06 -12.26
CA THR A 167 9.21 -2.79 -11.05
C THR A 167 8.44 -4.05 -11.42
N SER A 168 8.62 -5.10 -10.62
CA SER A 168 7.80 -6.31 -10.67
C SER A 168 6.44 -6.12 -9.98
N GLY A 169 6.29 -5.11 -9.13
CA GLY A 169 5.02 -4.75 -8.49
C GLY A 169 4.11 -3.89 -9.36
N THR A 170 3.17 -3.21 -8.70
CA THR A 170 2.37 -2.18 -9.37
C THR A 170 3.22 -0.98 -9.69
N GLN A 171 3.24 -0.57 -10.95
CA GLN A 171 4.03 0.56 -11.41
C GLN A 171 3.28 1.87 -11.24
N GLN A 172 3.33 2.37 -10.01
CA GLN A 172 2.76 3.65 -9.59
C GLN A 172 3.88 4.66 -9.37
N ILE A 173 3.76 5.84 -9.99
CA ILE A 173 4.82 6.87 -9.95
C ILE A 173 4.19 8.19 -9.46
N PRO A 174 3.80 8.29 -8.18
CA PRO A 174 3.37 9.54 -7.55
C PRO A 174 4.61 10.37 -7.21
N ALA A 175 5.23 10.96 -8.22
CA ALA A 175 6.42 11.79 -8.09
C ALA A 175 6.07 13.28 -8.07
N ALA A 176 6.76 14.05 -7.22
CA ALA A 176 6.65 15.50 -7.15
C ALA A 176 8.01 16.18 -6.98
N PHE A 177 8.15 17.41 -7.48
CA PHE A 177 9.19 18.33 -7.03
C PHE A 177 8.71 19.03 -5.75
N VAL A 178 9.52 18.97 -4.70
CA VAL A 178 9.19 19.57 -3.40
C VAL A 178 10.40 20.36 -2.91
N ASP A 179 10.16 21.58 -2.41
CA ASP A 179 11.23 22.39 -1.83
C ASP A 179 11.61 21.89 -0.42
N ASP A 180 12.83 22.20 0.03
CA ASP A 180 13.35 21.73 1.32
C ASP A 180 12.45 22.08 2.52
N GLN A 181 11.82 23.28 2.56
CA GLN A 181 10.98 23.67 3.70
C GLN A 181 9.68 22.89 3.74
N THR A 182 9.00 22.77 2.58
CA THR A 182 7.78 21.97 2.47
C THR A 182 8.08 20.50 2.76
N LEU A 183 9.21 19.98 2.25
CA LEU A 183 9.65 18.62 2.47
C LEU A 183 9.87 18.33 3.95
N GLU A 184 10.63 19.16 4.67
CA GLU A 184 10.86 18.99 6.11
C GLU A 184 9.56 18.97 6.92
N HIS A 185 8.64 19.90 6.62
CA HIS A 185 7.33 19.97 7.29
C HIS A 185 6.49 18.72 7.03
N GLU A 186 6.46 18.23 5.79
CA GLU A 186 5.72 17.03 5.44
C GLU A 186 6.33 15.75 6.02
N LEU A 187 7.66 15.64 6.02
CA LEU A 187 8.37 14.52 6.62
C LEU A 187 8.11 14.45 8.12
N LEU A 188 8.12 15.59 8.82
CA LEU A 188 7.79 15.66 10.25
C LEU A 188 6.38 15.13 10.51
N ASN A 189 5.39 15.64 9.78
CA ASN A 189 3.99 15.23 9.94
C ASN A 189 3.79 13.75 9.60
N ASN A 190 4.40 13.27 8.52
CA ASN A 190 4.33 11.86 8.12
C ASN A 190 4.93 10.96 9.21
N ASN A 191 6.10 11.30 9.74
CA ASN A 191 6.78 10.53 10.77
C ASN A 191 5.99 10.49 12.09
N ILE A 192 5.36 11.60 12.51
CA ILE A 192 4.51 11.63 13.72
C ILE A 192 3.30 10.70 13.56
N ILE A 193 2.59 10.81 12.43
CA ILE A 193 1.39 9.99 12.18
C ILE A 193 1.76 8.51 12.04
N ARG A 194 2.84 8.22 11.30
CA ARG A 194 3.36 6.86 11.09
C ARG A 194 3.79 6.22 12.42
N GLY A 195 4.57 6.95 13.22
CA GLY A 195 5.00 6.51 14.54
C GLY A 195 3.83 6.24 15.50
N GLY A 196 2.84 7.14 15.54
CA GLY A 196 1.62 6.97 16.33
C GLY A 196 0.79 5.75 15.91
N TYR A 197 0.67 5.50 14.60
CA TYR A 197 0.02 4.31 14.07
C TYR A 197 0.75 3.02 14.48
N TYR A 198 2.07 2.97 14.30
CA TYR A 198 2.88 1.80 14.67
C TYR A 198 2.81 1.51 16.17
N ALA A 199 2.94 2.54 17.01
CA ALA A 199 2.85 2.40 18.45
C ALA A 199 1.47 1.87 18.89
N THR A 200 0.39 2.41 18.33
CA THR A 200 -0.97 1.97 18.68
C THR A 200 -1.23 0.52 18.28
N MET A 201 -0.85 0.14 17.06
CA MET A 201 -0.97 -1.25 16.59
C MET A 201 -0.16 -2.21 17.47
N LEU A 202 1.08 -1.84 17.80
CA LEU A 202 1.95 -2.64 18.65
C LEU A 202 1.37 -2.80 20.06
N VAL A 203 0.97 -1.70 20.71
CA VAL A 203 0.39 -1.71 22.05
C VAL A 203 -0.90 -2.54 22.06
N MET A 204 -1.79 -2.37 21.08
CA MET A 204 -3.03 -3.15 20.99
C MET A 204 -2.76 -4.63 20.72
N GLY A 205 -1.79 -4.96 19.87
CA GLY A 205 -1.38 -6.33 19.62
C GLY A 205 -0.83 -7.01 20.88
N LEU A 206 0.05 -6.33 21.61
CA LEU A 206 0.64 -6.82 22.86
C LEU A 206 -0.38 -6.88 24.00
N TYR A 207 -1.29 -5.90 24.09
CA TYR A 207 -2.39 -5.88 25.06
C TYR A 207 -3.28 -7.12 24.91
N ASN A 208 -3.70 -7.42 23.67
CA ASN A 208 -4.50 -8.61 23.41
C ASN A 208 -3.70 -9.91 23.66
N LEU A 209 -2.39 -9.91 23.42
CA LEU A 209 -1.52 -11.04 23.77
C LEU A 209 -1.45 -11.27 25.29
N PHE A 210 -1.34 -10.19 26.08
CA PHE A 210 -1.37 -10.28 27.53
C PHE A 210 -2.71 -10.84 28.05
N ILE A 211 -3.83 -10.38 27.48
CA ILE A 211 -5.14 -10.94 27.81
C ILE A 211 -5.22 -12.42 27.44
N PHE A 212 -4.62 -12.85 26.33
CA PHE A 212 -4.54 -14.26 25.99
C PHE A 212 -3.83 -15.07 27.08
N PHE A 213 -2.70 -14.61 27.62
CA PHE A 213 -2.02 -15.33 28.69
C PHE A 213 -2.86 -15.43 29.97
N SER A 214 -3.65 -14.41 30.28
CA SER A 214 -4.56 -14.39 31.43
C SER A 214 -5.79 -15.28 31.25
N THR A 215 -6.43 -15.23 30.07
CA THR A 215 -7.73 -15.89 29.82
C THR A 215 -7.63 -17.23 29.12
N ARG A 216 -6.51 -17.50 28.43
CA ARG A 216 -6.28 -18.63 27.52
C ARG A 216 -7.32 -18.78 26.40
N GLU A 217 -8.06 -17.72 26.09
CA GLU A 217 -9.04 -17.69 25.01
C GLU A 217 -8.35 -17.46 23.66
N ARG A 218 -8.36 -18.46 22.78
CA ARG A 218 -7.64 -18.44 21.48
C ARG A 218 -7.98 -17.26 20.56
N SER A 219 -9.18 -16.68 20.70
CA SER A 219 -9.57 -15.50 19.92
C SER A 219 -8.61 -14.33 20.14
N TYR A 220 -8.07 -14.16 21.35
CA TYR A 220 -7.09 -13.11 21.65
C TYR A 220 -5.73 -13.37 21.02
N LEU A 221 -5.27 -14.63 21.02
CA LEU A 221 -4.02 -15.00 20.36
C LEU A 221 -4.10 -14.75 18.85
N TYR A 222 -5.17 -15.21 18.20
CA TYR A 222 -5.33 -14.99 16.75
C TYR A 222 -5.47 -13.51 16.43
N TYR A 223 -6.21 -12.75 17.25
CA TYR A 223 -6.35 -11.32 17.03
C TYR A 223 -5.03 -10.56 17.19
N SER A 224 -4.28 -10.85 18.26
CA SER A 224 -2.93 -10.30 18.44
C SER A 224 -2.03 -10.63 17.24
N ALA A 225 -2.06 -11.87 16.76
CA ALA A 225 -1.30 -12.28 15.58
C ALA A 225 -1.77 -11.54 14.30
N VAL A 226 -3.08 -11.35 14.09
CA VAL A 226 -3.61 -10.51 13.00
C VAL A 226 -3.04 -9.10 13.12
N THR A 227 -3.16 -8.45 14.27
CA THR A 227 -2.70 -7.07 14.48
C THR A 227 -1.19 -6.93 14.23
N LEU A 228 -0.36 -7.80 14.81
CA LEU A 228 1.10 -7.68 14.70
C LEU A 228 1.60 -8.01 13.29
N THR A 229 1.01 -9.01 12.64
CA THR A 229 1.36 -9.35 11.25
C THR A 229 0.88 -8.29 10.27
N PHE A 230 -0.27 -7.67 10.54
CA PHE A 230 -0.77 -6.54 9.76
C PHE A 230 0.10 -5.29 9.93
N LEU A 231 0.55 -5.00 11.15
CA LEU A 231 1.53 -3.94 11.41
C LEU A 231 2.79 -4.18 10.59
N MET A 232 3.34 -5.39 10.63
CA MET A 232 4.53 -5.74 9.87
C MET A 232 4.31 -5.63 8.36
N PHE A 233 3.17 -6.12 7.86
CA PHE A 233 2.76 -5.94 6.47
C PHE A 233 2.71 -4.47 6.08
N HIS A 234 2.08 -3.62 6.90
CA HIS A 234 1.96 -2.20 6.63
C HIS A 234 3.32 -1.48 6.69
N MET A 235 4.19 -1.84 7.64
CA MET A 235 5.56 -1.33 7.69
C MET A 235 6.37 -1.73 6.44
N SER A 236 6.19 -2.94 5.91
CA SER A 236 6.81 -3.37 4.65
C SER A 236 6.23 -2.61 3.45
N TYR A 237 4.91 -2.41 3.40
CA TYR A 237 4.24 -1.67 2.33
C TYR A 237 4.71 -0.22 2.24
N GLU A 238 4.85 0.47 3.38
CA GLU A 238 5.38 1.84 3.47
C GLU A 238 6.92 1.90 3.46
N GLY A 239 7.63 0.77 3.32
CA GLY A 239 9.09 0.68 3.29
C GLY A 239 9.80 0.91 4.64
N SER A 240 9.08 1.24 5.71
CA SER A 240 9.66 1.43 7.05
C SER A 240 10.28 0.15 7.62
N ALA A 241 9.75 -1.01 7.25
CA ALA A 241 10.34 -2.27 7.67
C ALA A 241 11.72 -2.49 7.04
N PHE A 242 11.89 -2.08 5.78
CA PHE A 242 13.18 -2.10 5.09
C PHE A 242 14.18 -1.17 5.79
N GLN A 243 13.75 0.04 6.12
CA GLN A 243 14.57 1.03 6.82
C GLN A 243 15.10 0.51 8.18
N PHE A 244 14.23 -0.08 9.01
CA PHE A 244 14.57 -0.38 10.40
C PHE A 244 15.06 -1.80 10.67
N PHE A 245 14.56 -2.81 9.96
CA PHE A 245 14.81 -4.21 10.33
C PHE A 245 15.83 -4.91 9.42
N TRP A 246 15.89 -4.57 8.13
CA TRP A 246 16.78 -5.22 7.16
C TRP A 246 17.37 -4.29 6.10
N PRO A 247 17.91 -3.11 6.46
CA PRO A 247 18.35 -2.10 5.48
C PRO A 247 19.45 -2.61 4.53
N GLY A 248 20.24 -3.59 4.93
CA GLY A 248 21.29 -4.19 4.10
C GLY A 248 20.85 -5.36 3.21
N TYR A 249 19.59 -5.81 3.28
CA TYR A 249 19.13 -7.05 2.64
C TYR A 249 17.93 -6.81 1.71
N ALA A 250 18.18 -6.23 0.54
CA ALA A 250 17.16 -5.99 -0.49
C ALA A 250 16.42 -7.28 -0.91
N ASN A 251 17.15 -8.39 -1.06
CA ASN A 251 16.56 -9.70 -1.35
C ASN A 251 15.51 -10.14 -0.30
N LEU A 252 15.70 -9.79 0.97
CA LEU A 252 14.69 -10.07 2.01
C LEU A 252 13.48 -9.15 1.84
N ASN A 253 13.70 -7.89 1.48
CA ASN A 253 12.64 -6.92 1.26
C ASN A 253 11.66 -7.35 0.16
N HIS A 254 12.20 -7.87 -0.96
CA HIS A 254 11.42 -8.43 -2.07
C HIS A 254 10.33 -9.43 -1.62
N TYR A 255 10.68 -10.30 -0.66
CA TYR A 255 9.77 -11.32 -0.12
C TYR A 255 8.98 -10.88 1.10
N ALA A 256 9.42 -9.84 1.81
CA ALA A 256 8.86 -9.46 3.12
C ALA A 256 7.38 -9.08 3.03
N LEU A 257 7.00 -8.29 2.03
CA LEU A 257 5.62 -7.85 1.82
C LEU A 257 4.66 -9.01 1.54
N PRO A 258 4.86 -9.86 0.51
CA PRO A 258 3.97 -10.98 0.25
C PRO A 258 3.98 -12.01 1.39
N LEU A 259 5.11 -12.19 2.08
CA LEU A 259 5.21 -13.08 3.24
C LEU A 259 4.30 -12.62 4.38
N MET A 260 4.44 -11.36 4.82
CA MET A 260 3.63 -10.81 5.90
C MET A 260 2.15 -10.78 5.52
N PHE A 261 1.85 -10.51 4.25
CA PHE A 261 0.48 -10.54 3.76
C PHE A 261 -0.15 -11.93 3.87
N SER A 262 0.55 -12.97 3.37
CA SER A 262 0.07 -14.35 3.45
C SER A 262 -0.07 -14.85 4.90
N ILE A 263 0.88 -14.52 5.78
CA ILE A 263 0.80 -14.85 7.22
C ILE A 263 -0.44 -14.17 7.84
N ASN A 264 -0.66 -12.90 7.55
CA ASN A 264 -1.81 -12.16 8.05
C ASN A 264 -3.13 -12.81 7.62
N MET A 265 -3.24 -13.23 6.36
CA MET A 265 -4.43 -13.93 5.85
C MET A 265 -4.68 -15.28 6.52
N VAL A 266 -3.62 -16.02 6.89
CA VAL A 266 -3.76 -17.23 7.72
C VAL A 266 -4.40 -16.87 9.06
N PHE A 267 -3.91 -15.83 9.74
CA PHE A 267 -4.45 -15.45 11.05
C PHE A 267 -5.86 -14.87 10.98
N ILE A 268 -6.20 -14.08 9.95
CA ILE A 268 -7.58 -13.61 9.73
C ILE A 268 -8.51 -14.80 9.52
N SER A 269 -8.11 -15.77 8.70
CA SER A 269 -8.95 -16.93 8.40
C SER A 269 -9.11 -17.89 9.59
N LEU A 270 -8.20 -17.84 10.57
CA LEU A 270 -8.34 -18.50 11.87
C LEU A 270 -9.14 -17.67 12.88
N PHE A 271 -8.97 -16.35 12.88
CA PHE A 271 -9.61 -15.43 13.82
C PHE A 271 -11.13 -15.41 13.65
N VAL A 272 -11.62 -15.14 12.42
CA VAL A 272 -13.06 -14.93 12.16
C VAL A 272 -13.92 -16.13 12.62
N PRO A 273 -13.58 -17.40 12.30
CA PRO A 273 -14.35 -18.55 12.78
C PRO A 273 -14.36 -18.73 14.30
N ASN A 274 -13.26 -18.38 14.97
CA ASN A 274 -13.14 -18.50 16.42
C ASN A 274 -13.86 -17.35 17.15
N PHE A 275 -13.81 -16.15 16.59
CA PHE A 275 -14.51 -14.99 17.13
C PHE A 275 -16.04 -15.15 17.01
N LEU A 276 -16.53 -15.45 15.81
CA LEU A 276 -17.97 -15.64 15.54
C LEU A 276 -18.50 -17.02 15.94
N ARG A 277 -17.65 -17.92 16.44
CA ARG A 277 -17.99 -19.31 16.83
C ARG A 277 -18.66 -20.09 15.69
N LEU A 278 -18.16 -19.92 14.46
CA LEU A 278 -18.76 -20.51 13.25
C LEU A 278 -18.85 -22.03 13.31
N LYS A 279 -17.92 -22.72 13.97
CA LYS A 279 -18.00 -24.18 14.15
C LYS A 279 -19.31 -24.63 14.84
N LYS A 280 -19.81 -23.82 15.76
CA LYS A 280 -21.07 -24.06 16.50
C LYS A 280 -22.28 -23.65 15.68
N TYR A 281 -22.25 -22.47 15.06
CA TYR A 281 -23.45 -21.86 14.47
C TYR A 281 -23.60 -22.03 12.95
N SER A 282 -22.52 -22.27 12.20
CA SER A 282 -22.55 -22.49 10.74
C SER A 282 -21.36 -23.31 10.25
N ARG A 283 -21.57 -24.63 10.11
CA ARG A 283 -20.56 -25.55 9.55
C ARG A 283 -20.11 -25.17 8.12
N PRO A 284 -20.99 -24.72 7.19
CA PRO A 284 -20.55 -24.30 5.86
C PRO A 284 -19.59 -23.10 5.90
N ALA A 285 -19.91 -22.08 6.70
CA ALA A 285 -19.03 -20.92 6.86
C ALA A 285 -17.69 -21.34 7.49
N TYR A 286 -17.72 -22.21 8.52
CA TYR A 286 -16.49 -22.75 9.10
C TYR A 286 -15.62 -23.49 8.06
N ARG A 287 -16.21 -24.31 7.19
CA ARG A 287 -15.47 -25.01 6.12
C ARG A 287 -14.87 -24.04 5.10
N LEU A 288 -15.62 -23.02 4.69
CA LEU A 288 -15.13 -21.96 3.78
C LEU A 288 -13.86 -21.30 4.34
N PHE A 289 -13.87 -20.90 5.61
CA PHE A 289 -12.69 -20.31 6.24
C PHE A 289 -11.51 -21.28 6.37
N ARG A 290 -11.76 -22.59 6.53
CA ARG A 290 -10.69 -23.61 6.47
C ARG A 290 -10.08 -23.74 5.08
N VAL A 291 -10.87 -23.56 4.01
CA VAL A 291 -10.34 -23.47 2.65
C VAL A 291 -9.46 -22.23 2.51
N TYR A 292 -9.90 -21.07 3.00
CA TYR A 292 -9.05 -19.87 3.03
C TYR A 292 -7.75 -20.10 3.79
N THR A 293 -7.79 -20.75 4.96
CA THR A 293 -6.56 -21.11 5.68
C THR A 293 -5.63 -21.99 4.85
N ALA A 294 -6.16 -23.01 4.17
CA ALA A 294 -5.36 -23.90 3.32
C ALA A 294 -4.77 -23.15 2.11
N MET A 295 -5.54 -22.26 1.47
CA MET A 295 -5.07 -21.44 0.35
C MET A 295 -4.00 -20.44 0.79
N SER A 296 -4.15 -19.78 1.93
CA SER A 296 -3.13 -18.87 2.46
C SER A 296 -1.85 -19.59 2.89
N LEU A 297 -1.97 -20.80 3.46
CA LEU A 297 -0.81 -21.65 3.73
C LEU A 297 -0.13 -22.11 2.44
N MET A 298 -0.90 -22.44 1.41
CA MET A 298 -0.35 -22.76 0.10
C MET A 298 0.40 -21.55 -0.49
N SER A 299 -0.14 -20.33 -0.38
CA SER A 299 0.57 -19.15 -0.89
C SER A 299 1.88 -18.87 -0.16
N LEU A 300 1.99 -19.19 1.14
CA LEU A 300 3.27 -19.16 1.87
C LEU A 300 4.30 -20.14 1.30
N VAL A 301 3.88 -21.36 0.98
CA VAL A 301 4.76 -22.39 0.41
C VAL A 301 5.16 -22.04 -1.02
N MET A 302 4.26 -21.44 -1.79
CA MET A 302 4.49 -21.04 -3.18
C MET A 302 5.34 -19.78 -3.32
N LEU A 303 5.56 -19.03 -2.24
CA LEU A 303 6.27 -17.76 -2.25
C LEU A 303 7.68 -17.81 -2.88
N PRO A 304 8.59 -18.73 -2.50
CA PRO A 304 9.89 -18.85 -3.18
C PRO A 304 9.82 -19.52 -4.55
N LEU A 305 8.68 -20.12 -4.93
CA LEU A 305 8.52 -20.91 -6.15
C LEU A 305 7.83 -20.14 -7.29
N THR A 306 7.27 -18.97 -7.00
CA THR A 306 6.37 -18.24 -7.89
C THR A 306 6.86 -16.81 -8.09
N PRO A 307 6.88 -16.30 -9.34
CA PRO A 307 7.22 -14.90 -9.59
C PRO A 307 6.28 -13.93 -8.85
N TYR A 308 6.86 -12.82 -8.36
CA TYR A 308 6.16 -11.78 -7.59
C TYR A 308 4.88 -11.29 -8.31
N GLN A 309 4.99 -11.04 -9.62
CA GLN A 309 3.92 -10.56 -10.50
C GLN A 309 2.71 -11.49 -10.58
N LEU A 310 2.88 -12.78 -10.33
CA LEU A 310 1.77 -13.74 -10.31
C LEU A 310 1.23 -13.92 -8.89
N LEU A 311 2.12 -14.00 -7.90
CA LEU A 311 1.74 -14.28 -6.52
C LEU A 311 0.94 -13.13 -5.88
N VAL A 312 1.38 -11.88 -6.07
CA VAL A 312 0.76 -10.73 -5.42
C VAL A 312 -0.68 -10.48 -5.90
N PRO A 313 -0.99 -10.48 -7.21
CA PRO A 313 -2.39 -10.36 -7.66
C PRO A 313 -3.28 -11.50 -7.17
N LEU A 314 -2.78 -12.74 -7.12
CA LEU A 314 -3.51 -13.89 -6.58
C LEU A 314 -3.80 -13.74 -5.09
N ASN A 315 -2.81 -13.29 -4.30
CA ASN A 315 -2.98 -12.98 -2.89
C ASN A 315 -3.99 -11.83 -2.69
N ASN A 316 -3.94 -10.79 -3.52
CA ASN A 316 -4.90 -9.67 -3.47
C ASN A 316 -6.33 -10.14 -3.75
N LEU A 317 -6.53 -11.00 -4.75
CA LEU A 317 -7.83 -11.60 -5.05
C LEU A 317 -8.32 -12.46 -3.89
N LEU A 318 -7.47 -13.34 -3.37
CA LEU A 318 -7.79 -14.21 -2.24
C LEU A 318 -8.15 -13.40 -0.99
N SER A 319 -7.43 -12.32 -0.71
CA SER A 319 -7.66 -11.41 0.42
C SER A 319 -8.99 -10.69 0.28
N THR A 320 -9.28 -10.18 -0.91
CA THR A 320 -10.56 -9.54 -1.23
C THR A 320 -11.73 -10.50 -0.98
N LEU A 321 -11.63 -11.75 -1.47
CA LEU A 321 -12.65 -12.77 -1.24
C LEU A 321 -12.80 -13.13 0.24
N LEU A 322 -11.69 -13.25 0.98
CA LEU A 322 -11.69 -13.50 2.43
C LEU A 322 -12.38 -12.37 3.19
N LEU A 323 -12.02 -11.11 2.92
CA LEU A 323 -12.57 -9.94 3.61
C LEU A 323 -14.06 -9.75 3.32
N ILE A 324 -14.49 -9.90 2.06
CA ILE A 324 -15.91 -9.85 1.69
C ILE A 324 -16.68 -10.99 2.36
N SER A 325 -16.13 -12.21 2.35
CA SER A 325 -16.76 -13.36 3.02
C SER A 325 -16.90 -13.14 4.52
N ALA A 326 -15.88 -12.57 5.17
CA ALA A 326 -15.91 -12.21 6.58
C ALA A 326 -17.00 -11.17 6.88
N LEU A 327 -17.10 -10.12 6.07
CA LEU A 327 -18.13 -9.10 6.23
C LEU A 327 -19.54 -9.69 6.06
N LEU A 328 -19.78 -10.47 4.99
CA LEU A 328 -21.08 -11.09 4.72
C LEU A 328 -21.51 -12.06 5.82
N VAL A 329 -20.57 -12.85 6.34
CA VAL A 329 -20.83 -13.73 7.48
C VAL A 329 -21.13 -12.90 8.73
N GLY A 330 -20.35 -11.85 9.00
CA GLY A 330 -20.62 -10.91 10.10
C GLY A 330 -22.03 -10.32 10.05
N ILE A 331 -22.43 -9.76 8.91
CA ILE A 331 -23.76 -9.19 8.67
C ILE A 331 -24.84 -10.24 8.92
N ARG A 332 -24.69 -11.44 8.37
CA ARG A 332 -25.65 -12.53 8.56
C ARG A 332 -25.85 -12.86 10.04
N PHE A 333 -24.76 -12.99 10.79
CA PHE A 333 -24.82 -13.33 12.22
C PHE A 333 -25.33 -12.18 13.09
N TRP A 334 -25.07 -10.93 12.69
CA TRP A 334 -25.70 -9.78 13.33
C TRP A 334 -27.22 -9.80 13.14
N ILE A 335 -27.72 -10.02 11.92
CA ILE A 335 -29.17 -10.13 11.65
C ILE A 335 -29.81 -11.28 12.47
N GLN A 336 -29.06 -12.35 12.73
CA GLN A 336 -29.50 -13.48 13.57
C GLN A 336 -29.45 -13.20 15.08
N GLY A 337 -29.12 -11.97 15.51
CA GLY A 337 -29.16 -11.55 16.90
C GLY A 337 -27.90 -11.87 17.72
N GLN A 338 -26.80 -12.31 17.09
CA GLN A 338 -25.54 -12.54 17.81
C GLN A 338 -24.90 -11.20 18.19
N SER A 339 -24.96 -10.84 19.47
CA SER A 339 -24.44 -9.56 19.98
C SER A 339 -22.98 -9.29 19.60
N SER A 340 -22.11 -10.30 19.68
CA SER A 340 -20.70 -10.17 19.30
C SER A 340 -20.48 -9.90 17.80
N ALA A 341 -21.42 -10.28 16.93
CA ALA A 341 -21.30 -10.06 15.49
C ALA A 341 -21.53 -8.61 15.08
N ARG A 342 -22.29 -7.84 15.87
CA ARG A 342 -22.53 -6.40 15.62
C ARG A 342 -21.24 -5.60 15.62
N PHE A 343 -20.48 -5.66 16.73
CA PHE A 343 -19.22 -4.93 16.85
C PHE A 343 -18.21 -5.36 15.79
N PHE A 344 -18.10 -6.67 15.53
CA PHE A 344 -17.26 -7.18 14.46
C PHE A 344 -17.64 -6.59 13.10
N THR A 345 -18.92 -6.59 12.76
CA THR A 345 -19.38 -6.12 11.45
C THR A 345 -19.11 -4.62 11.26
N ILE A 346 -19.35 -3.80 12.30
CA ILE A 346 -19.09 -2.36 12.25
C ILE A 346 -17.59 -2.09 12.12
N ALA A 347 -16.77 -2.79 12.92
CA ALA A 347 -15.31 -2.71 12.85
C ALA A 347 -14.78 -3.06 11.45
N TRP A 348 -15.22 -4.20 10.91
CA TRP A 348 -14.81 -4.68 9.60
C TRP A 348 -15.28 -3.77 8.46
N ALA A 349 -16.49 -3.22 8.57
CA ALA A 349 -17.01 -2.26 7.59
C ALA A 349 -16.17 -0.97 7.58
N ALA A 350 -15.80 -0.44 8.75
CA ALA A 350 -14.95 0.75 8.85
C ALA A 350 -13.58 0.54 8.17
N LEU A 351 -12.94 -0.61 8.41
CA LEU A 351 -11.68 -0.98 7.75
C LEU A 351 -11.84 -1.08 6.22
N ILE A 352 -12.87 -1.78 5.75
CA ILE A 352 -13.13 -1.95 4.30
C ILE A 352 -13.42 -0.60 3.64
N THR A 353 -14.21 0.27 4.28
CA THR A 353 -14.47 1.62 3.76
C THR A 353 -13.17 2.42 3.66
N GLY A 354 -12.31 2.37 4.68
CA GLY A 354 -10.99 3.02 4.64
C GLY A 354 -10.12 2.52 3.49
N LEU A 355 -10.08 1.21 3.25
CA LEU A 355 -9.37 0.59 2.12
C LEU A 355 -9.94 1.03 0.76
N ILE A 356 -11.27 1.07 0.61
CA ILE A 356 -11.91 1.50 -0.64
C ILE A 356 -11.58 2.96 -0.93
N LEU A 357 -11.63 3.83 0.07
CA LEU A 357 -11.29 5.25 -0.09
C LEU A 357 -9.81 5.44 -0.43
N ALA A 358 -8.90 4.73 0.23
CA ALA A 358 -7.48 4.78 -0.07
C ALA A 358 -7.19 4.34 -1.51
N ASN A 359 -7.79 3.23 -1.97
CA ASN A 359 -7.63 2.75 -3.34
C ASN A 359 -8.25 3.70 -4.37
N ALA A 360 -9.44 4.23 -4.11
CA ALA A 360 -10.07 5.21 -5.00
C ALA A 360 -9.22 6.48 -5.15
N ARG A 361 -8.58 6.92 -4.06
CA ARG A 361 -7.62 8.03 -4.08
C ARG A 361 -6.39 7.68 -4.91
N SER A 362 -5.78 6.51 -4.70
CA SER A 362 -4.60 6.08 -5.46
C SER A 362 -4.88 5.91 -6.97
N LEU A 363 -6.14 5.70 -7.35
CA LEU A 363 -6.59 5.68 -8.75
C LEU A 363 -7.00 7.05 -9.31
N GLY A 364 -6.89 8.13 -8.51
CA GLY A 364 -7.29 9.48 -8.93
C GLY A 364 -8.80 9.70 -9.04
N LEU A 365 -9.63 8.76 -8.57
CA LEU A 365 -11.10 8.86 -8.66
C LEU A 365 -11.70 9.86 -7.66
N ILE A 366 -10.97 10.17 -6.60
CA ILE A 366 -11.38 11.12 -5.56
C ILE A 366 -10.20 12.05 -5.22
N PRO A 367 -10.48 13.29 -4.78
CA PRO A 367 -9.43 14.25 -4.45
C PRO A 367 -8.60 13.79 -3.25
N THR A 368 -7.31 14.15 -3.28
CA THR A 368 -6.43 13.99 -2.12
C THR A 368 -6.72 15.08 -1.10
N ASN A 369 -7.16 14.68 0.09
CA ASN A 369 -7.28 15.52 1.28
C ASN A 369 -6.86 14.69 2.50
N THR A 370 -6.77 15.30 3.68
CA THR A 370 -6.33 14.62 4.91
C THR A 370 -7.18 13.39 5.24
N LEU A 371 -8.49 13.42 4.96
CA LEU A 371 -9.38 12.29 5.21
C LEU A 371 -9.09 11.13 4.26
N THR A 372 -9.00 11.38 2.94
CA THR A 372 -8.74 10.34 1.94
C THR A 372 -7.30 9.82 2.01
N LEU A 373 -6.36 10.67 2.44
CA LEU A 373 -4.96 10.31 2.68
C LEU A 373 -4.82 9.30 3.82
N TYR A 374 -5.53 9.51 4.93
CA TYR A 374 -5.43 8.66 6.12
C TYR A 374 -6.65 7.75 6.35
N ALA A 375 -7.52 7.61 5.34
CA ALA A 375 -8.79 6.88 5.46
C ALA A 375 -8.60 5.44 5.94
N TYR A 376 -7.59 4.77 5.39
CA TYR A 376 -7.23 3.40 5.74
C TYR A 376 -6.76 3.30 7.20
N GLN A 377 -5.88 4.20 7.66
CA GLN A 377 -5.38 4.25 9.02
C GLN A 377 -6.53 4.51 10.01
N PHE A 378 -7.43 5.45 9.69
CA PHE A 378 -8.63 5.70 10.50
C PHE A 378 -9.56 4.48 10.56
N GLY A 379 -9.80 3.82 9.43
CA GLY A 379 -10.60 2.59 9.37
C GLY A 379 -9.99 1.46 10.21
N SER A 380 -8.67 1.28 10.13
CA SER A 380 -7.91 0.32 10.94
C SER A 380 -7.92 0.67 12.43
N PHE A 381 -7.83 1.94 12.82
CA PHE A 381 -7.97 2.36 14.21
C PHE A 381 -9.37 2.09 14.77
N MET A 382 -10.41 2.38 14.00
CA MET A 382 -11.77 2.07 14.41
C MET A 382 -11.96 0.56 14.56
N GLU A 383 -11.43 -0.21 13.61
CA GLU A 383 -11.46 -1.67 13.67
C GLU A 383 -10.78 -2.20 14.93
N ILE A 384 -9.58 -1.72 15.23
CA ILE A 384 -8.78 -2.29 16.32
C ILE A 384 -9.40 -2.00 17.70
N ILE A 385 -9.96 -0.80 17.86
CA ILE A 385 -10.63 -0.37 19.09
C ILE A 385 -11.93 -1.15 19.26
N LEU A 386 -12.78 -1.20 18.23
CA LEU A 386 -14.08 -1.86 18.30
C LEU A 386 -13.96 -3.37 18.53
N LEU A 387 -13.00 -4.04 17.89
CA LEU A 387 -12.77 -5.47 18.12
C LEU A 387 -12.15 -5.75 19.49
N SER A 388 -11.25 -4.90 19.98
CA SER A 388 -10.71 -5.04 21.34
C SER A 388 -11.82 -4.89 22.39
N LEU A 389 -12.74 -3.94 22.20
CA LEU A 389 -13.93 -3.79 23.05
C LEU A 389 -14.86 -5.01 22.95
N ALA A 390 -15.14 -5.49 21.74
CA ALA A 390 -16.00 -6.65 21.51
C ALA A 390 -15.44 -7.94 22.15
N LEU A 391 -14.12 -8.09 22.14
CA LEU A 391 -13.41 -9.15 22.83
C LEU A 391 -13.53 -8.97 24.36
N GLY A 392 -13.34 -7.76 24.88
CA GLY A 392 -13.49 -7.44 26.30
C GLY A 392 -14.89 -7.77 26.84
N GLU A 393 -15.95 -7.33 26.15
CA GLU A 393 -17.34 -7.67 26.50
C GLU A 393 -17.59 -9.19 26.51
N ARG A 394 -16.94 -9.93 25.59
CA ARG A 394 -17.04 -11.38 25.56
C ARG A 394 -16.48 -12.02 26.83
N ILE A 395 -15.38 -11.52 27.41
CA ILE A 395 -14.87 -12.04 28.69
C ILE A 395 -15.89 -11.82 29.79
N VAL A 396 -16.41 -10.59 29.90
CA VAL A 396 -17.38 -10.23 30.94
C VAL A 396 -18.61 -11.15 30.87
N ARG A 397 -19.10 -11.41 29.65
CA ARG A 397 -20.21 -12.34 29.43
C ARG A 397 -19.86 -13.77 29.82
N LEU A 398 -18.68 -14.28 29.44
CA LEU A 398 -18.26 -15.64 29.78
C LEU A 398 -18.07 -15.83 31.29
N GLN A 399 -17.53 -14.83 31.98
CA GLN A 399 -17.40 -14.85 33.44
C GLN A 399 -18.77 -14.87 34.12
N LYS A 400 -19.73 -14.09 33.60
CA LYS A 400 -21.11 -14.10 34.09
C LYS A 400 -21.78 -15.46 33.90
N GLU A 401 -21.67 -16.06 32.70
CA GLU A 401 -22.20 -17.40 32.41
C GLU A 401 -21.59 -18.47 33.34
N GLN A 402 -20.28 -18.39 33.62
CA GLN A 402 -19.62 -19.31 34.56
C GLN A 402 -20.07 -19.13 36.00
N LEU A 403 -20.27 -17.87 36.44
CA LEU A 403 -20.74 -17.57 37.78
C LEU A 403 -22.17 -18.08 38.00
N GLU A 404 -23.06 -17.85 37.03
CA GLU A 404 -24.44 -18.34 37.05
C GLU A 404 -24.49 -19.87 37.07
N ALA A 405 -23.68 -20.55 36.26
CA ALA A 405 -23.57 -22.01 36.26
C ALA A 405 -23.08 -22.57 37.61
N ARG A 406 -22.10 -21.92 38.25
CA ARG A 406 -21.63 -22.29 39.58
C ARG A 406 -22.71 -22.09 40.65
N GLN A 407 -23.45 -20.99 40.59
CA GLN A 407 -24.56 -20.72 41.51
C GLN A 407 -25.71 -21.73 41.33
N ALA A 408 -26.01 -22.15 40.11
CA ALA A 408 -27.01 -23.18 39.84
C ALA A 408 -26.60 -24.53 40.46
N MET A 409 -25.33 -24.94 40.31
CA MET A 409 -24.81 -26.17 40.93
C MET A 409 -24.78 -26.13 42.46
N MET A 410 -24.65 -24.96 43.09
CA MET A 410 -24.72 -24.84 44.55
C MET A 410 -26.15 -24.84 45.10
N LYS A 411 -27.16 -24.67 44.23
CA LYS A 411 -28.59 -24.69 44.60
C LYS A 411 -29.29 -26.02 44.33
N SER A 412 -28.68 -26.89 43.52
CA SER A 412 -29.09 -28.29 43.30
C SER A 412 -28.41 -29.21 44.30
#